data_AF-A0A6B3MJX1-F1
#
_entry.id   AF-A0A6B3MJX1-F1
#
_cell.length_a   1.000
_cell.length_b   1.000
_cell.length_c   1.000
_cell.angle_alpha   90.00
_cell.angle_beta   90.00
_cell.angle_gamma   90.00
#
_symmetry.space_group_name_H-M   'P 1'
#
loop_
_entity.id
_entity.type
_entity.pdbx_description
1 polymer ?
#
loop_
_entity_poly.entity_id
_entity_poly.type
_entity_poly.pdbx_seq_one_letter_code
_entity_poly.pdbx_strand_id
1 'polypeptide(L)'
;MAINNRSNWLRSVGISKLLIKFIYLEIILLIILVLLGVLLQLKLPIIEQQFPGPKILLEYFVYLIVKLVVGVLGLVWLYRLHVDLNRIYSYYPIEPGQVLALCLIPIYNIFGIWRIYSTFAEYLNKEESRGLKTRLLILYIGYVFQRGFSKAYQNNYSGDYAFYFLIIGSLVSLCLCIVFMQMIKMMRGVVIAKFREDFYPNIEKS
;
A
#
# COMPACT_ATOMS: atom_id res chain seq x y z
N MET A 1 35.16 -10.84 -12.79
CA MET A 1 34.43 -9.56 -12.75
C MET A 1 32.89 -9.70 -12.72
N ALA A 2 32.30 -10.90 -12.59
CA ALA A 2 30.85 -11.12 -12.68
C ALA A 2 30.07 -11.10 -11.33
N ILE A 3 30.76 -10.93 -10.20
CA ILE A 3 30.11 -10.98 -8.87
C ILE A 3 29.56 -9.61 -8.47
N ASN A 4 30.22 -8.51 -8.85
CA ASN A 4 29.85 -7.17 -8.40
C ASN A 4 28.57 -6.60 -9.05
N ASN A 5 28.09 -7.22 -10.13
CA ASN A 5 26.87 -6.75 -10.81
C ASN A 5 25.58 -7.42 -10.29
N ARG A 6 25.67 -8.40 -9.37
CA ARG A 6 24.51 -9.16 -8.86
C ARG A 6 23.71 -8.43 -7.78
N SER A 7 24.32 -7.50 -7.02
CA SER A 7 23.60 -6.67 -6.04
C SER A 7 22.55 -5.76 -6.67
N ASN A 8 22.67 -5.48 -7.97
CA ASN A 8 21.72 -4.67 -8.73
C ASN A 8 20.45 -5.42 -9.19
N TRP A 9 20.35 -6.73 -8.97
CA TRP A 9 19.30 -7.56 -9.58
C TRP A 9 17.97 -7.55 -8.83
N LEU A 10 17.95 -7.14 -7.56
CA LEU A 10 16.75 -7.12 -6.71
C LEU A 10 16.46 -5.72 -6.16
N ARG A 11 16.45 -4.72 -7.05
CA ARG A 11 16.17 -3.33 -6.65
C ARG A 11 14.77 -3.19 -6.07
N SER A 12 13.79 -3.99 -6.54
CA SER A 12 12.44 -4.02 -5.97
C SER A 12 12.44 -4.41 -4.49
N VAL A 13 13.35 -5.30 -4.06
CA VAL A 13 13.49 -5.72 -2.66
C VAL A 13 13.97 -4.58 -1.78
N GLY A 14 14.97 -3.82 -2.23
CA GLY A 14 15.44 -2.63 -1.50
C GLY A 14 14.32 -1.60 -1.32
N ILE A 15 13.62 -1.27 -2.41
CA ILE A 15 12.53 -0.28 -2.40
C ILE A 15 11.37 -0.77 -1.54
N SER A 16 11.01 -2.05 -1.59
CA SER A 16 9.94 -2.62 -0.76
C SER A 16 10.22 -2.48 0.74
N LYS A 17 11.48 -2.63 1.17
CA LYS A 17 11.87 -2.43 2.58
C LYS A 17 11.69 -0.99 3.00
N LEU A 18 12.06 -0.03 2.14
CA LEU A 18 11.83 1.39 2.37
C LEU A 18 10.33 1.70 2.42
N LEU A 19 9.56 1.22 1.44
CA LEU A 19 8.12 1.40 1.36
C LEU A 19 7.41 0.86 2.60
N ILE A 20 7.78 -0.33 3.09
CA ILE A 20 7.23 -0.89 4.33
C ILE A 20 7.48 0.04 5.53
N LYS A 21 8.66 0.67 5.65
CA LYS A 21 8.92 1.63 6.74
C LYS A 21 8.01 2.86 6.66
N PHE A 22 7.77 3.38 5.45
CA PHE A 22 6.84 4.49 5.25
C PHE A 22 5.37 4.10 5.50
N ILE A 23 4.97 2.87 5.17
CA ILE A 23 3.62 2.37 5.52
C ILE A 23 3.49 2.22 7.05
N TYR A 24 4.51 1.77 7.77
CA TYR A 24 4.49 1.77 9.23
C TYR A 24 4.34 3.18 9.80
N LEU A 25 5.04 4.17 9.23
CA LEU A 25 4.88 5.57 9.61
C LEU A 25 3.45 6.05 9.36
N GLU A 26 2.86 5.73 8.20
CA GLU A 26 1.46 6.05 7.90
C GLU A 26 0.49 5.41 8.90
N ILE A 27 0.69 4.14 9.27
CA ILE A 27 -0.13 3.45 10.28
C ILE A 27 -0.03 4.16 11.64
N ILE A 28 1.18 4.53 12.08
CA ILE A 28 1.38 5.26 13.35
C ILE A 28 0.65 6.61 13.30
N LEU A 29 0.77 7.35 12.21
CA LEU A 29 0.07 8.63 12.03
C LEU A 29 -1.45 8.45 12.06
N LEU A 30 -1.98 7.41 11.40
CA LEU A 30 -3.42 7.09 11.44
C LEU A 30 -3.90 6.78 12.86
N ILE A 31 -3.12 6.03 13.64
CA ILE A 31 -3.45 5.74 15.04
C ILE A 31 -3.47 7.04 15.86
N ILE A 32 -2.46 7.91 15.70
CA ILE A 32 -2.40 9.21 16.39
C ILE A 32 -3.63 10.06 16.03
N LEU A 33 -4.00 10.12 14.75
CA LEU A 33 -5.18 10.87 14.29
C LEU A 33 -6.48 10.34 14.90
N VAL A 34 -6.64 9.01 14.99
CA VAL A 34 -7.82 8.40 15.66
C VAL A 34 -7.84 8.78 17.13
N LEU A 35 -6.72 8.66 17.84
CA LEU A 35 -6.63 8.99 19.25
C LEU A 35 -6.93 10.47 19.50
N LEU A 36 -6.35 11.37 18.69
CA LEU A 36 -6.62 12.80 18.79
C LEU A 36 -8.10 13.10 18.52
N GLY A 37 -8.69 12.48 17.50
CA GLY A 37 -10.12 12.60 17.21
C GLY A 37 -10.97 12.24 18.43
N VAL A 38 -10.69 11.10 19.08
CA VAL A 38 -11.39 10.67 20.31
C VAL A 38 -11.20 11.67 21.45
N LEU A 39 -9.98 12.17 21.65
CA LEU A 39 -9.68 13.14 22.72
C LEU A 39 -10.43 14.47 22.52
N LEU A 40 -10.54 14.96 21.28
CA LEU A 40 -11.31 16.17 20.96
C LEU A 40 -12.80 16.00 21.29
N GLN A 41 -13.38 14.81 21.04
CA GLN A 41 -14.79 14.56 21.32
C GLN A 41 -15.13 14.51 22.81
N LEU A 42 -14.15 14.21 23.68
CA LEU A 42 -14.35 14.20 25.12
C LEU A 42 -14.52 15.62 25.72
N LYS A 43 -14.48 16.68 24.89
CA LYS A 43 -14.65 18.09 25.29
C LYS A 43 -13.85 18.47 26.53
N LEU A 44 -12.64 17.92 26.63
CA LEU A 44 -11.77 18.23 27.76
C LEU A 44 -11.39 19.72 27.67
N PRO A 45 -11.69 20.54 28.69
CA PRO A 45 -11.56 22.00 28.61
C PRO A 45 -10.12 22.47 28.35
N ILE A 46 -9.13 21.62 28.65
CA ILE A 46 -7.71 21.86 28.41
C ILE A 46 -7.39 21.85 26.90
N ILE A 47 -8.10 21.03 26.11
CA ILE A 47 -7.80 20.81 24.69
C ILE A 47 -8.41 21.90 23.81
N GLU A 48 -9.64 22.34 24.10
CA GLU A 48 -10.31 23.41 23.34
C GLU A 48 -9.55 24.76 23.41
N GLN A 49 -8.91 25.05 24.56
CA GLN A 49 -8.10 26.27 24.72
C GLN A 49 -6.69 26.17 24.11
N GLN A 50 -6.10 24.97 23.99
CA GLN A 50 -4.69 24.80 23.58
C GLN A 50 -4.49 24.45 22.11
N PHE A 51 -5.53 24.04 21.38
CA PHE A 51 -5.45 23.60 19.99
C PHE A 51 -6.32 24.46 19.06
N PRO A 52 -5.89 25.69 18.74
CA PRO A 52 -6.52 26.46 17.69
C PRO A 52 -6.35 25.75 16.34
N GLY A 53 -7.38 25.86 15.48
CA GLY A 53 -7.48 25.26 14.14
C GLY A 53 -6.20 25.13 13.27
N PRO A 54 -5.22 26.05 13.29
CA PRO A 54 -3.94 25.88 12.57
C PRO A 54 -3.13 24.61 12.91
N LYS A 55 -3.22 24.06 14.13
CA LYS A 55 -2.50 22.80 14.47
C LYS A 55 -3.09 21.59 13.75
N ILE A 56 -4.42 21.54 13.66
CA ILE A 56 -5.15 20.48 12.97
C ILE A 56 -4.81 20.50 11.46
N LEU A 57 -4.74 21.70 10.86
CA LEU A 57 -4.34 21.85 9.45
C LEU A 57 -2.91 21.34 9.20
N LEU A 58 -1.97 21.60 10.11
CA LEU A 58 -0.60 21.12 10.00
C LEU A 58 -0.53 19.58 10.02
N GLU A 59 -1.29 18.93 10.91
CA GLU A 59 -1.32 17.46 10.98
C GLU A 59 -1.89 16.82 9.72
N TYR A 60 -3.00 17.35 9.19
CA TYR A 60 -3.55 16.89 7.91
C TYR A 60 -2.58 17.11 6.75
N PHE A 61 -1.83 18.21 6.77
CA PHE A 61 -0.81 18.48 5.76
C PHE A 61 0.36 17.49 5.83
N VAL A 62 0.85 17.18 7.03
CA VAL A 62 1.89 16.14 7.24
C VAL A 62 1.38 14.77 6.77
N TYR A 63 0.15 14.41 7.13
CA TYR A 63 -0.47 13.15 6.68
C TYR A 63 -0.56 13.09 5.14
N LEU A 64 -0.96 14.19 4.49
CA LEU A 64 -1.02 14.28 3.03
C LEU A 64 0.36 14.06 2.38
N ILE A 65 1.41 14.69 2.91
CA ILE A 65 2.78 14.51 2.40
C ILE A 65 3.21 13.05 2.51
N VAL A 66 3.01 12.43 3.68
CA VAL A 66 3.37 11.02 3.89
C VAL A 66 2.63 10.12 2.91
N LYS A 67 1.33 10.34 2.72
CA LYS A 67 0.51 9.59 1.77
C LYS A 67 0.98 9.74 0.32
N LEU A 68 1.36 10.95 -0.09
CA LEU A 68 1.95 11.19 -1.42
C LEU A 68 3.27 10.44 -1.58
N VAL A 69 4.15 10.50 -0.59
CA VAL A 69 5.43 9.77 -0.60
C VAL A 69 5.20 8.26 -0.69
N VAL A 70 4.27 7.71 0.10
CA VAL A 70 3.90 6.28 0.04
C VAL A 70 3.36 5.93 -1.35
N GLY A 71 2.50 6.75 -1.94
CA GLY A 71 1.97 6.54 -3.28
C GLY A 71 3.07 6.51 -4.36
N VAL A 72 3.97 7.50 -4.35
CA VAL A 72 5.09 7.56 -5.30
C VAL A 72 6.05 6.38 -5.10
N LEU A 73 6.44 6.08 -3.86
CA LEU A 73 7.29 4.92 -3.56
C LEU A 73 6.60 3.61 -3.96
N GLY A 74 5.28 3.51 -3.79
CA GLY A 74 4.46 2.38 -4.22
C GLY A 74 4.51 2.17 -5.72
N LEU A 75 4.37 3.23 -6.52
CA LEU A 75 4.48 3.18 -7.98
C LEU A 75 5.90 2.80 -8.42
N VAL A 76 6.92 3.42 -7.83
CA VAL A 76 8.33 3.11 -8.14
C VAL A 76 8.65 1.67 -7.79
N TRP A 77 8.17 1.19 -6.64
CA TRP A 77 8.29 -0.20 -6.23
C TRP A 77 7.61 -1.14 -7.23
N LEU A 78 6.37 -0.84 -7.61
CA LEU A 78 5.59 -1.69 -8.52
C LEU A 78 6.22 -1.78 -9.91
N TYR A 79 6.74 -0.66 -10.44
CA TYR A 79 7.53 -0.65 -11.67
C TYR A 79 8.76 -1.56 -11.56
N ARG A 80 9.56 -1.40 -10.49
CA ARG A 80 10.77 -2.19 -10.29
C ARG A 80 10.49 -3.66 -10.04
N LEU A 81 9.37 -3.96 -9.37
CA LEU A 81 8.91 -5.33 -9.18
C LEU A 81 8.70 -6.02 -10.53
N HIS A 82 8.01 -5.36 -11.47
CA HIS A 82 7.77 -5.94 -12.80
C HIS A 82 9.05 -6.00 -13.65
N VAL A 83 9.99 -5.07 -13.49
CA VAL A 83 11.32 -5.20 -14.09
C VAL A 83 12.02 -6.46 -13.60
N ASP A 84 11.98 -6.72 -12.30
CA ASP A 84 12.61 -7.90 -11.70
C ASP A 84 11.86 -9.18 -12.13
N LEU A 85 10.52 -9.16 -12.23
CA LEU A 85 9.72 -10.29 -12.71
C LEU A 85 10.00 -10.65 -14.17
N ASN A 86 10.13 -9.69 -15.08
CA ASN A 86 10.46 -9.96 -16.48
C ASN A 86 11.84 -10.58 -16.66
N ARG A 87 12.74 -10.39 -15.69
CA ARG A 87 14.07 -10.99 -15.70
C ARG A 87 14.07 -12.41 -15.15
N ILE A 88 13.24 -12.66 -14.14
CA ILE A 88 13.09 -13.97 -13.50
C ILE A 88 12.26 -14.92 -14.38
N TYR A 89 11.17 -14.42 -14.94
CA TYR A 89 10.24 -15.20 -15.75
C TYR A 89 10.35 -14.75 -17.21
N SER A 90 10.86 -15.64 -18.07
CA SER A 90 11.04 -15.37 -19.50
C SER A 90 9.74 -15.06 -20.26
N TYR A 91 8.60 -15.53 -19.76
CA TYR A 91 7.28 -15.36 -20.39
C TYR A 91 6.33 -14.48 -19.56
N TYR A 92 6.84 -13.52 -18.78
CA TYR A 92 5.97 -12.63 -18.02
C TYR A 92 5.30 -11.58 -18.94
N PRO A 93 3.95 -11.48 -18.95
CA PRO A 93 3.21 -10.82 -20.02
C PRO A 93 2.99 -9.32 -19.79
N ILE A 94 3.38 -8.77 -18.64
CA ILE A 94 3.16 -7.35 -18.32
C ILE A 94 4.47 -6.59 -18.37
N GLU A 95 4.51 -5.56 -19.21
CA GLU A 95 5.66 -4.66 -19.26
C GLU A 95 5.66 -3.68 -18.07
N PRO A 96 6.85 -3.32 -17.52
CA PRO A 96 6.93 -2.39 -16.39
C PRO A 96 6.30 -1.02 -16.66
N GLY A 97 6.41 -0.50 -17.89
CA GLY A 97 5.79 0.77 -18.28
C GLY A 97 4.26 0.67 -18.33
N GLN A 98 3.73 -0.47 -18.78
CA GLN A 98 2.29 -0.73 -18.83
C GLN A 98 1.66 -0.70 -17.43
N VAL A 99 2.36 -1.20 -16.42
CA VAL A 99 1.93 -1.15 -15.00
C VAL A 99 1.71 0.29 -14.54
N LEU A 100 2.66 1.18 -14.83
CA LEU A 100 2.56 2.58 -14.43
C LEU A 100 1.40 3.28 -15.14
N ALA A 101 1.21 3.02 -16.44
CA ALA A 101 0.09 3.56 -17.19
C ALA A 101 -1.26 3.10 -16.61
N LEU A 102 -1.37 1.82 -16.27
CA LEU A 102 -2.58 1.24 -15.68
C LEU A 102 -2.90 1.81 -14.29
N CYS A 103 -1.90 2.15 -13.48
CA CYS A 103 -2.10 2.74 -12.15
C CYS A 103 -2.33 4.27 -12.17
N LEU A 104 -1.75 4.98 -13.14
CA LEU A 104 -1.85 6.45 -13.20
C LEU A 104 -3.13 6.95 -13.89
N ILE A 105 -3.65 6.21 -14.88
CA ILE A 105 -4.84 6.65 -15.61
C ILE A 105 -6.10 6.37 -14.77
N PRO A 106 -6.84 7.40 -14.30
CA PRO A 106 -7.89 7.24 -13.29
C PRO A 106 -9.04 6.30 -13.69
N ILE A 107 -9.40 6.27 -14.98
CA ILE A 107 -10.49 5.45 -15.52
C ILE A 107 -10.09 3.96 -15.54
N TYR A 108 -8.80 3.66 -15.78
CA TYR A 108 -8.28 2.30 -15.82
C TYR A 108 -7.79 1.79 -14.46
N ASN A 109 -7.70 2.65 -13.44
CA ASN A 109 -6.98 2.33 -12.21
C ASN A 109 -7.51 1.08 -11.49
N ILE A 110 -8.83 0.91 -11.40
CA ILE A 110 -9.43 -0.27 -10.74
C ILE A 110 -9.17 -1.56 -11.53
N PHE A 111 -9.49 -1.55 -12.83
CA PHE A 111 -9.32 -2.72 -13.69
C PHE A 111 -7.84 -3.06 -13.88
N GLY A 112 -6.99 -2.04 -13.99
CA GLY A 112 -5.54 -2.13 -14.11
C GLY A 112 -4.90 -2.75 -12.89
N ILE A 113 -5.23 -2.27 -11.69
CA ILE A 113 -4.80 -2.88 -10.42
C ILE A 113 -5.19 -4.35 -10.38
N TRP A 114 -6.47 -4.66 -10.68
CA TRP A 114 -6.92 -6.05 -10.69
C TRP A 114 -6.09 -6.92 -11.63
N ARG A 115 -5.91 -6.49 -12.88
CA ARG A 115 -5.11 -7.20 -13.90
C ARG A 115 -3.67 -7.43 -13.45
N ILE A 116 -3.02 -6.40 -12.91
CA ILE A 116 -1.62 -6.48 -12.44
C ILE A 116 -1.46 -7.58 -11.38
N TYR A 117 -2.29 -7.53 -10.34
CA TYR A 117 -2.17 -8.47 -9.22
C TYR A 117 -2.71 -9.87 -9.57
N SER A 118 -3.74 -9.98 -10.41
CA SER A 118 -4.26 -11.28 -10.85
C SER A 118 -3.25 -12.02 -11.73
N THR A 119 -2.60 -11.31 -12.65
CA THR A 119 -1.55 -11.90 -13.49
C THR A 119 -0.36 -12.30 -12.63
N PHE A 120 0.09 -11.47 -11.68
CA PHE A 120 1.15 -11.90 -10.76
C PHE A 120 0.75 -13.15 -9.97
N ALA A 121 -0.51 -13.26 -9.54
CA ALA A 121 -1.02 -14.42 -8.82
C ALA A 121 -0.99 -15.73 -9.64
N GLU A 122 -0.92 -15.69 -10.97
CA GLU A 122 -0.80 -16.89 -11.82
C GLU A 122 0.61 -17.47 -11.79
N TYR A 123 1.62 -16.66 -11.44
CA TYR A 123 3.02 -17.10 -11.27
C TYR A 123 3.33 -17.56 -9.85
N LEU A 124 2.32 -17.61 -8.99
CA LEU A 124 2.43 -18.06 -7.60
C LEU A 124 1.97 -19.50 -7.44
N ASN A 125 2.47 -20.17 -6.40
CA ASN A 125 1.91 -21.45 -5.97
C ASN A 125 0.44 -21.27 -5.54
N LYS A 126 -0.35 -22.35 -5.58
CA LYS A 126 -1.81 -22.29 -5.37
C LYS A 126 -2.23 -21.58 -4.09
N GLU A 127 -1.53 -21.82 -2.98
CA GLU A 127 -1.79 -21.20 -1.68
C GLU A 127 -1.49 -19.70 -1.69
N GLU A 128 -0.33 -19.33 -2.25
CA GLU A 128 0.10 -17.94 -2.38
C GLU A 128 -0.83 -17.17 -3.33
N SER A 129 -1.17 -17.74 -4.48
CA SER A 129 -2.13 -17.19 -5.43
C SER A 129 -3.46 -16.86 -4.75
N ARG A 130 -4.00 -17.81 -3.97
CA ARG A 130 -5.25 -17.61 -3.22
C ARG A 130 -5.12 -16.49 -2.18
N GLY A 131 -4.03 -16.51 -1.40
CA GLY A 131 -3.77 -15.48 -0.40
C GLY A 131 -3.65 -14.08 -1.00
N LEU A 132 -3.02 -13.95 -2.16
CA LEU A 132 -2.90 -12.65 -2.86
C LEU A 132 -4.25 -12.19 -3.40
N LYS A 133 -5.00 -13.07 -4.08
CA LYS A 133 -6.34 -12.76 -4.63
C LYS A 133 -7.31 -12.32 -3.54
N THR A 134 -7.31 -12.98 -2.38
CA THR A 134 -8.14 -12.58 -1.23
C THR A 134 -7.77 -11.19 -0.73
N ARG A 135 -6.47 -10.89 -0.56
CA ARG A 135 -6.02 -9.56 -0.11
C ARG A 135 -6.34 -8.48 -1.13
N LEU A 136 -6.19 -8.77 -2.42
CA LEU A 136 -6.59 -7.88 -3.51
C LEU A 136 -8.09 -7.57 -3.46
N LEU A 137 -8.93 -8.58 -3.22
CA LEU A 137 -10.38 -8.40 -3.08
C LEU A 137 -10.72 -7.51 -1.86
N ILE A 138 -10.08 -7.74 -0.72
CA ILE A 138 -10.26 -6.90 0.48
C ILE A 138 -9.85 -5.46 0.20
N LEU A 139 -8.71 -5.26 -0.47
CA LEU A 139 -8.22 -3.93 -0.84
C LEU A 139 -9.20 -3.24 -1.80
N TYR A 140 -9.73 -3.97 -2.77
CA TYR A 140 -10.70 -3.45 -3.72
C TYR A 140 -12.01 -3.03 -3.04
N ILE A 141 -12.60 -3.92 -2.24
CA ILE A 141 -13.85 -3.64 -1.51
C ILE A 141 -13.64 -2.47 -0.55
N GLY A 142 -12.54 -2.46 0.21
CA GLY A 142 -12.24 -1.39 1.14
C GLY A 142 -12.02 -0.04 0.44
N TYR A 143 -11.39 -0.02 -0.74
CA TYR A 143 -11.23 1.20 -1.54
C TYR A 143 -12.57 1.74 -2.06
N VAL A 144 -13.43 0.88 -2.60
CA VAL A 144 -14.78 1.25 -3.05
C VAL A 144 -15.62 1.76 -1.88
N PHE A 145 -15.57 1.05 -0.74
CA PHE A 145 -16.23 1.46 0.50
C PHE A 145 -15.72 2.84 0.94
N GLN A 146 -14.40 3.05 1.03
CA GLN A 146 -13.81 4.32 1.44
C GLN A 146 -14.23 5.47 0.52
N ARG A 147 -14.31 5.25 -0.80
CA ARG A 147 -14.73 6.28 -1.76
C ARG A 147 -16.21 6.63 -1.60
N GLY A 148 -17.08 5.63 -1.45
CA GLY A 148 -18.51 5.83 -1.19
C GLY A 148 -18.72 6.53 0.15
N PHE A 149 -18.01 6.10 1.18
CA PHE A 149 -18.05 6.64 2.53
C PHE A 149 -17.58 8.10 2.57
N SER A 150 -16.51 8.44 1.86
CA SER A 150 -16.02 9.83 1.76
C SER A 150 -17.04 10.76 1.08
N LYS A 151 -17.75 10.28 0.05
CA LYS A 151 -18.83 11.05 -0.59
C LYS A 151 -20.03 11.23 0.36
N ALA A 152 -20.41 10.17 1.08
CA ALA A 152 -21.48 10.26 2.07
C ALA A 152 -21.13 11.26 3.18
N TYR A 153 -19.88 11.28 3.64
CA TYR A 153 -19.38 12.26 4.60
C TYR A 153 -19.48 13.70 4.08
N GLN A 154 -19.03 13.97 2.86
CA GLN A 154 -19.10 15.32 2.26
C GLN A 154 -20.55 15.82 2.14
N ASN A 155 -21.49 14.93 1.79
CA ASN A 155 -22.89 15.30 1.63
C ASN A 155 -23.64 15.50 2.96
N ASN A 156 -23.17 14.91 4.06
CA ASN A 156 -23.82 14.95 5.38
C ASN A 156 -22.93 15.64 6.44
N TYR A 157 -22.03 16.52 5.99
CA TYR A 157 -20.95 17.09 6.81
C TYR A 157 -21.44 17.97 7.99
N SER A 158 -22.69 18.42 7.98
CA SER A 158 -23.21 19.44 8.88
C SER A 158 -23.83 18.92 10.19
N GLY A 159 -23.25 17.92 10.87
CA GLY A 159 -23.82 17.42 12.13
C GLY A 159 -22.91 16.62 13.04
N ASP A 160 -23.47 16.20 14.18
CA ASP A 160 -22.84 15.40 15.26
C ASP A 160 -22.19 14.09 14.77
N TYR A 161 -22.50 13.67 13.54
CA TYR A 161 -21.98 12.45 12.94
C TYR A 161 -20.55 12.58 12.41
N ALA A 162 -20.02 13.80 12.23
CA ALA A 162 -18.72 14.03 11.61
C ALA A 162 -17.57 13.25 12.29
N PHE A 163 -17.66 13.12 13.62
CA PHE A 163 -16.74 12.34 14.44
C PHE A 163 -16.75 10.84 14.08
N TYR A 164 -17.94 10.22 14.00
CA TYR A 164 -18.07 8.81 13.65
C TYR A 164 -17.53 8.53 12.25
N PHE A 165 -17.77 9.45 11.30
CA PHE A 165 -17.19 9.35 9.97
C PHE A 165 -15.66 9.38 10.00
N LEU A 166 -15.04 10.28 10.77
CA LEU A 166 -13.58 10.32 10.91
C LEU A 166 -13.03 9.00 11.44
N ILE A 167 -13.61 8.45 12.51
CA ILE A 167 -13.14 7.18 13.11
C ILE A 167 -13.27 6.02 12.11
N ILE A 168 -14.46 5.82 11.54
CA ILE A 168 -14.70 4.70 10.62
C ILE A 168 -13.79 4.82 9.39
N GLY A 169 -13.67 6.02 8.81
CA GLY A 169 -12.78 6.27 7.68
C GLY A 169 -11.31 5.96 7.99
N SER A 170 -10.86 6.28 9.21
CA SER A 170 -9.50 6.03 9.67
C SER A 170 -9.25 4.54 9.92
N LEU A 171 -10.21 3.83 10.52
CA LEU A 171 -10.14 2.38 10.72
C LEU A 171 -10.08 1.61 9.39
N VAL A 172 -10.91 2.00 8.41
CA VAL A 172 -10.85 1.43 7.06
C VAL A 172 -9.49 1.68 6.43
N SER A 173 -8.96 2.91 6.53
CA SER A 173 -7.65 3.25 6.00
C SER A 173 -6.53 2.42 6.64
N LEU A 174 -6.59 2.20 7.95
CA LEU A 174 -5.64 1.37 8.69
C LEU A 174 -5.70 -0.09 8.22
N CYS A 175 -6.91 -0.65 8.08
CA CYS A 175 -7.10 -2.00 7.53
C CYS A 175 -6.50 -2.12 6.11
N LEU A 176 -6.74 -1.14 5.25
CA LEU A 176 -6.18 -1.10 3.89
C LEU A 176 -4.65 -1.03 3.89
N CYS A 177 -4.04 -0.21 4.76
CA CYS A 177 -2.59 -0.11 4.91
C CYS A 177 -1.98 -1.47 5.33
N ILE A 178 -2.61 -2.16 6.28
CA ILE A 178 -2.16 -3.49 6.73
C ILE A 178 -2.23 -4.50 5.58
N VAL A 179 -3.35 -4.55 4.86
CA VAL A 179 -3.53 -5.46 3.72
C VAL A 179 -2.51 -5.18 2.62
N PHE A 180 -2.31 -3.91 2.28
CA PHE A 180 -1.32 -3.50 1.27
C PHE A 180 0.10 -3.87 1.68
N MET A 181 0.48 -3.64 2.95
CA MET A 181 1.76 -4.07 3.50
C MET A 181 1.94 -5.60 3.42
N GLN A 182 0.90 -6.38 3.72
CA GLN A 182 0.95 -7.84 3.60
C GLN A 182 1.19 -8.27 2.14
N MET A 183 0.53 -7.62 1.18
CA MET A 183 0.76 -7.87 -0.25
C MET A 183 2.22 -7.59 -0.64
N ILE A 184 2.78 -6.45 -0.23
CA ILE A 184 4.18 -6.11 -0.52
C ILE A 184 5.14 -7.16 0.07
N LYS A 185 4.93 -7.55 1.34
CA LYS A 185 5.77 -8.56 2.01
C LYS A 185 5.72 -9.89 1.29
N MET A 186 4.53 -10.30 0.85
CA MET A 186 4.29 -11.54 0.13
C MET A 186 4.98 -11.54 -1.24
N MET A 187 4.70 -10.55 -2.09
CA MET A 187 5.27 -10.47 -3.44
C MET A 187 6.80 -10.38 -3.40
N ARG A 188 7.33 -9.62 -2.44
CA ARG A 188 8.78 -9.56 -2.18
C ARG A 188 9.34 -10.94 -1.80
N GLY A 189 8.65 -11.67 -0.92
CA GLY A 189 9.07 -13.01 -0.48
C GLY A 189 9.19 -13.97 -1.66
N VAL A 190 8.18 -13.99 -2.52
CA VAL A 190 8.15 -14.80 -3.74
C VAL A 190 9.32 -14.46 -4.67
N VAL A 191 9.53 -13.16 -4.95
CA VAL A 191 10.62 -12.72 -5.83
C VAL A 191 11.99 -13.14 -5.30
N ILE A 192 12.21 -13.03 -3.98
CA ILE A 192 13.45 -13.48 -3.34
C ILE A 192 13.61 -15.01 -3.44
N ALA A 193 12.54 -15.77 -3.19
CA ALA A 193 12.56 -17.22 -3.25
C ALA A 193 12.89 -17.70 -4.65
N LYS A 194 12.19 -17.18 -5.67
CA LYS A 194 12.41 -17.54 -7.07
C LYS A 194 13.81 -17.16 -7.56
N PHE A 195 14.29 -15.97 -7.21
CA PHE A 195 15.67 -15.56 -7.50
C PHE A 195 16.71 -16.48 -6.82
N ARG A 196 16.44 -17.01 -5.63
CA ARG A 196 17.36 -17.95 -4.98
C ARG A 196 17.39 -19.28 -5.73
N GLU A 197 16.23 -19.80 -6.08
CA GLU A 197 16.08 -21.08 -6.79
C GLU A 197 16.85 -21.08 -8.13
N ASP A 198 16.68 -20.04 -8.94
CA ASP A 198 17.26 -19.97 -10.29
C ASP A 198 18.79 -19.76 -10.28
N PHE A 199 19.34 -19.11 -9.25
CA PHE A 199 20.76 -18.71 -9.21
C PHE A 199 21.62 -19.50 -8.21
N TYR A 200 21.00 -20.22 -7.26
CA TYR A 200 21.69 -21.00 -6.23
C TYR A 200 21.04 -22.37 -5.97
N PRO A 201 20.85 -23.22 -7.01
CA PRO A 201 20.10 -24.47 -6.89
C PRO A 201 20.74 -25.51 -5.96
N ASN A 202 22.03 -25.36 -5.62
CA ASN A 202 22.78 -26.33 -4.82
C ASN A 202 22.81 -26.04 -3.32
N ILE A 203 22.26 -24.92 -2.84
CA ILE A 203 22.26 -24.56 -1.41
C ILE A 203 21.04 -25.17 -0.67
N GLU A 204 19.97 -25.54 -1.37
CA GLU A 204 18.75 -26.10 -0.75
C GLU A 204 18.75 -27.64 -0.63
N LYS A 205 19.80 -28.31 -1.12
CA LYS A 205 19.95 -29.78 -1.03
C LYS A 205 20.97 -30.26 0.01
N SER A 206 21.58 -29.35 0.77
CA SER A 206 22.53 -29.64 1.86
C SER A 206 21.95 -29.26 3.21
#